data_AF-A0A948BEE7-F1
#
_entry.id   AF-A0A948BEE7-F1
#
_cell.length_a   1.000
_cell.length_b   1.000
_cell.length_c   1.000
_cell.angle_alpha   90.00
_cell.angle_beta   90.00
_cell.angle_gamma   90.00
#
_symmetry.space_group_name_H-M   'P 1'
#
loop_
_entity.id
_entity.type
_entity.pdbx_description
1 polymer ?
#
loop_
_entity_poly.entity_id
_entity_poly.type
_entity_poly.pdbx_seq_one_letter_code
_entity_poly.pdbx_strand_id
1 'polypeptide(L)'
;GQVVHTNIRYIKEFEWYLVVEQPEKETIKQIFITLIINLVICVAITIVVLILINLSVTAYQNRIETLRGIVPICSYCKQIRDDKGYWNRVEAFVAKHTEAQFSHSICPTCMEEHYPEEYKDIKEKK
;
A
#
# COMPACT_ATOMS: atom_id res chain seq x y z
N GLY A 1 2.70 51.82 -1.75
CA GLY A 1 4.14 52.06 -1.99
C GLY A 1 4.93 50.86 -1.49
N GLN A 2 5.90 50.37 -2.26
CA GLN A 2 6.78 49.28 -1.84
C GLN A 2 7.93 49.83 -0.99
N VAL A 3 8.20 49.22 0.15
CA VAL A 3 9.35 49.51 1.01
C VAL A 3 10.61 48.93 0.36
N VAL A 4 11.52 49.79 -0.08
CA VAL A 4 12.82 49.44 -0.66
C VAL A 4 13.89 49.74 0.39
N HIS A 5 14.66 48.74 0.79
CA HIS A 5 15.79 48.93 1.70
C HIS A 5 16.91 49.64 0.94
N THR A 6 17.14 50.91 1.25
CA THR A 6 18.21 51.72 0.66
C THR A 6 19.39 51.81 1.61
N ASN A 7 20.59 51.54 1.09
CA ASN A 7 21.82 51.82 1.82
C ASN A 7 22.23 53.26 1.51
N ILE A 8 22.22 54.12 2.53
CA ILE A 8 22.49 55.55 2.39
C ILE A 8 23.89 55.84 2.92
N ARG A 9 24.77 56.33 2.05
CA ARG A 9 26.11 56.78 2.45
C ARG A 9 26.24 58.28 2.19
N TYR A 10 26.65 59.02 3.21
CA TYR A 10 26.82 60.48 3.15
C TYR A 10 28.20 60.86 2.61
N ILE A 11 28.25 61.81 1.68
CA ILE A 11 29.49 62.33 1.09
C ILE A 11 29.64 63.79 1.52
N LYS A 12 30.66 64.05 2.35
CA LYS A 12 30.85 65.34 3.03
C LYS A 12 31.22 66.48 2.10
N GLU A 13 31.92 66.18 1.00
CA GLU A 13 32.45 67.20 0.08
C GLU A 13 31.36 67.95 -0.71
N PHE A 14 30.17 67.37 -0.82
CA PHE A 14 29.07 67.92 -1.62
C PHE A 14 27.75 68.08 -0.84
N GLU A 15 27.75 67.75 0.47
CA GLU A 15 26.55 67.66 1.32
C GLU A 15 25.42 66.75 0.78
N TRP A 16 25.76 65.71 0.01
CA TRP A 16 24.76 64.84 -0.63
C TRP A 16 24.67 63.46 0.02
N TYR A 17 23.48 62.87 -0.06
CA TYR A 17 23.21 61.49 0.35
C TYR A 17 23.12 60.62 -0.90
N LEU A 18 24.09 59.73 -1.10
CA LEU A 18 24.06 58.78 -2.20
C LEU A 18 23.15 57.62 -1.79
N VAL A 19 22.07 57.44 -2.56
CA VAL A 19 21.11 56.35 -2.40
C VAL A 19 21.35 55.36 -3.54
N VAL A 20 21.78 54.14 -3.22
CA VAL A 20 21.94 53.07 -4.21
C VAL A 20 20.82 52.06 -4.00
N GLU A 21 19.88 51.99 -4.95
CA GLU A 21 18.87 50.93 -5.00
C GLU A 21 19.52 49.67 -5.57
N GLN A 22 19.67 48.63 -4.75
CA GLN A 22 20.08 47.32 -5.25
C GLN A 22 18.83 46.57 -5.77
N PRO A 23 18.77 46.21 -7.07
CA PRO A 23 17.68 45.40 -7.60
C PRO A 23 17.88 43.93 -7.19
N GLU A 24 17.65 43.60 -5.92
CA GLU A 24 17.78 42.22 -5.38
C GLU A 24 16.69 41.26 -5.90
N LYS A 25 15.62 41.80 -6.51
CA LYS A 25 14.45 41.01 -6.93
C LYS A 25 14.70 40.07 -8.11
N GLU A 26 15.69 40.32 -8.96
CA GLU A 26 15.90 39.51 -10.17
C GLU A 26 16.62 38.19 -9.88
N THR A 27 17.66 38.19 -9.04
CA THR A 27 18.42 36.98 -8.68
C THR A 27 17.61 36.01 -7.81
N ILE A 28 16.80 36.52 -6.87
CA ILE A 28 15.96 35.67 -6.01
C ILE A 28 14.86 34.97 -6.83
N LYS A 29 14.25 35.67 -7.80
CA LYS A 29 13.26 35.07 -8.70
C LYS A 29 13.83 33.91 -9.52
N GLN A 30 15.06 34.04 -10.01
CA GLN A 30 15.72 32.97 -10.77
C GLN A 30 15.88 31.70 -9.93
N ILE A 31 16.28 31.82 -8.66
CA ILE A 31 16.44 30.68 -7.75
C ILE A 31 15.11 29.94 -7.54
N PHE A 32 14.01 30.67 -7.31
CA PHE A 32 12.70 30.07 -7.11
C PHE A 32 12.16 29.38 -8.36
N ILE A 33 12.41 29.94 -9.56
CA ILE A 33 11.99 29.31 -10.83
C ILE A 33 12.71 27.97 -11.02
N THR A 34 14.02 27.91 -10.79
CA THR A 34 14.78 26.65 -10.88
C THR A 34 14.29 25.61 -9.87
N LEU A 35 13.97 26.04 -8.63
CA LEU A 35 13.38 25.17 -7.62
C LEU A 35 12.04 24.59 -8.06
N ILE A 36 11.15 25.43 -8.60
CA ILE A 36 9.82 25.02 -9.08
C ILE A 36 9.94 24.03 -10.23
N ILE A 37 10.82 24.28 -11.20
CA ILE A 37 11.03 23.38 -12.35
C ILE A 37 11.48 22.00 -11.86
N ASN A 38 12.49 21.95 -10.98
CA ASN A 38 12.98 20.69 -10.42
C ASN A 38 11.89 19.95 -9.63
N LEU A 39 11.12 20.67 -8.82
CA LEU A 39 9.99 20.10 -8.08
C LEU A 39 8.95 19.47 -9.02
N VAL A 40 8.56 20.19 -10.08
CA VAL A 40 7.58 19.71 -11.07
C VAL A 40 8.10 18.49 -11.81
N ILE A 41 9.37 18.47 -12.21
CA ILE A 41 9.99 17.31 -12.87
C ILE A 41 9.97 16.09 -11.95
N CYS A 42 10.36 16.26 -10.69
CA CYS A 42 10.31 15.17 -9.71
C CYS A 42 8.88 14.64 -9.55
N VAL A 43 7.89 15.53 -9.35
CA VAL A 43 6.48 15.14 -9.23
C VAL A 43 6.01 14.41 -10.48
N ALA A 44 6.32 14.90 -11.68
CA ALA A 44 5.96 14.25 -12.94
C ALA A 44 6.56 12.84 -13.06
N ILE A 45 7.86 12.67 -12.76
CA ILE A 45 8.52 11.37 -12.78
C ILE A 45 7.87 10.42 -11.77
N THR A 46 7.61 10.89 -10.54
CA THR A 46 6.96 10.05 -9.52
C THR A 46 5.55 9.62 -9.94
N ILE A 47 4.75 10.51 -10.54
CA ILE A 47 3.42 10.18 -11.05
C ILE A 47 3.51 9.14 -12.16
N VAL A 48 4.43 9.31 -13.12
CA VAL A 48 4.64 8.34 -14.21
C VAL A 48 5.03 6.98 -13.66
N VAL A 49 5.98 6.92 -12.72
CA VAL A 49 6.40 5.67 -12.07
C VAL A 49 5.22 5.03 -11.34
N LEU A 50 4.43 5.79 -10.58
CA LEU A 50 3.24 5.29 -9.90
C LEU A 50 2.19 4.74 -10.88
N ILE A 51 1.96 5.41 -12.01
CA ILE A 51 1.04 4.95 -13.05
C ILE A 51 1.54 3.64 -13.66
N LEU A 52 2.83 3.55 -14.02
CA LEU A 52 3.43 2.33 -14.56
C LEU A 52 3.34 1.17 -13.56
N ILE A 53 3.61 1.43 -12.27
CA ILE A 53 3.47 0.43 -11.21
C ILE A 53 2.00 -0.02 -11.12
N ASN A 54 1.04 0.90 -11.02
CA ASN A 54 -0.38 0.53 -10.92
C ASN A 54 -0.88 -0.26 -12.14
N LEU A 55 -0.45 0.10 -13.36
CA LEU A 55 -0.76 -0.65 -14.58
C LEU A 55 -0.15 -2.06 -14.53
N SER A 56 1.11 -2.19 -14.11
CA SER A 56 1.77 -3.49 -13.98
C SER A 56 1.10 -4.37 -12.91
N VAL A 57 0.81 -3.81 -11.72
CA VAL A 57 0.15 -4.53 -10.61
C VAL A 57 -1.24 -5.01 -11.05
N THR A 58 -2.01 -4.19 -11.75
CA THR A 58 -3.33 -4.58 -12.27
C THR A 58 -3.22 -5.74 -13.27
N ALA A 59 -2.21 -5.74 -14.14
CA ALA A 59 -1.94 -6.86 -15.04
C ALA A 59 -1.54 -8.15 -14.30
N TYR A 60 -0.87 -8.04 -13.14
CA TYR A 60 -0.50 -9.18 -12.29
C TYR A 60 -1.60 -9.66 -11.35
N GLN A 61 -2.61 -8.84 -11.03
CA GLN A 61 -3.68 -9.17 -10.08
C GLN A 61 -4.84 -10.00 -10.65
N ASN A 62 -4.76 -10.46 -11.90
CA ASN A 62 -5.73 -11.42 -12.49
C ASN A 62 -5.64 -12.85 -11.90
N ARG A 63 -5.32 -12.99 -10.62
CA ARG A 63 -5.28 -14.28 -9.91
C ARG A 63 -6.16 -14.34 -8.66
N ILE A 64 -6.92 -13.29 -8.39
CA ILE A 64 -7.90 -13.23 -7.30
C ILE A 64 -9.33 -13.18 -7.86
N GLU A 65 -9.63 -14.00 -8.86
CA GLU A 65 -11.02 -14.28 -9.30
C GLU A 65 -11.64 -15.50 -8.60
N THR A 66 -11.12 -15.92 -7.44
CA THR A 66 -11.53 -17.19 -6.81
C THR A 66 -12.67 -17.10 -5.80
N LEU A 67 -13.39 -15.97 -5.73
CA LEU A 67 -14.57 -15.84 -4.85
C LEU A 67 -15.85 -15.39 -5.57
N ARG A 68 -15.87 -15.32 -6.91
CA ARG A 68 -17.07 -14.99 -7.70
C ARG A 68 -17.50 -16.09 -8.68
N GLY A 69 -17.14 -17.35 -8.43
CA GLY A 69 -17.48 -18.50 -9.26
C GLY A 69 -17.98 -19.71 -8.47
N ILE A 70 -18.70 -20.61 -9.14
CA ILE A 70 -19.12 -21.91 -8.59
C ILE A 70 -17.86 -22.77 -8.41
N VAL A 71 -17.59 -23.20 -7.17
CA VAL A 71 -16.49 -24.12 -6.88
C VAL A 71 -16.92 -25.55 -7.26
N PRO A 72 -16.21 -26.22 -8.19
CA PRO A 72 -16.57 -27.58 -8.61
C PRO A 72 -16.19 -28.60 -7.53
N ILE A 73 -17.17 -28.98 -6.71
CA ILE A 73 -17.02 -29.97 -5.64
C ILE A 73 -17.61 -31.32 -6.06
N CYS A 74 -16.91 -32.42 -5.75
CA CYS A 74 -17.45 -33.76 -5.95
C CYS A 74 -18.58 -34.03 -4.94
N SER A 75 -19.78 -34.34 -5.42
CA SER A 75 -20.94 -34.61 -4.55
C SER A 75 -20.73 -35.79 -3.61
N TYR A 76 -19.85 -36.73 -3.95
CA TYR A 76 -19.56 -37.92 -3.15
C TYR A 76 -18.43 -37.70 -2.15
N CYS A 77 -17.19 -37.46 -2.61
CA CYS A 77 -16.01 -37.37 -1.74
C CYS A 77 -15.70 -35.94 -1.24
N LYS A 78 -16.47 -34.93 -1.67
CA LYS A 78 -16.31 -33.51 -1.31
C LYS A 78 -14.97 -32.86 -1.67
N GLN A 79 -14.14 -33.53 -2.48
CA GLN A 79 -12.94 -32.92 -3.04
C GLN A 79 -13.28 -31.81 -4.04
N ILE A 80 -12.38 -30.84 -4.19
CA ILE A 80 -12.51 -29.72 -5.12
C ILE A 80 -11.62 -29.99 -6.34
N ARG A 81 -12.17 -29.79 -7.54
CA ARG A 81 -11.40 -29.88 -8.78
C ARG A 81 -10.69 -28.55 -9.05
N ASP A 82 -9.38 -28.59 -9.26
CA ASP A 82 -8.63 -27.41 -9.67
C ASP A 82 -8.72 -27.13 -11.17
N ASP A 83 -8.17 -26.00 -11.61
CA ASP A 83 -8.17 -25.58 -13.02
C ASP A 83 -7.38 -26.52 -13.94
N LYS A 84 -6.50 -27.37 -13.37
CA LYS A 84 -5.72 -28.38 -14.09
C LYS A 84 -6.46 -29.73 -14.16
N GLY A 85 -7.64 -29.83 -13.54
CA GLY A 85 -8.44 -31.04 -13.51
C GLY A 85 -8.09 -32.02 -12.39
N TYR A 86 -7.18 -31.67 -11.47
CA TYR A 86 -6.84 -32.53 -10.32
C TYR A 86 -7.83 -32.33 -9.17
N TRP A 87 -8.12 -33.42 -8.47
CA TRP A 87 -8.95 -33.42 -7.28
C TRP A 87 -8.09 -33.21 -6.03
N ASN A 88 -8.41 -32.17 -5.28
CA ASN A 88 -7.72 -31.81 -4.05
C ASN A 88 -8.69 -31.84 -2.87
N ARG A 89 -8.16 -32.09 -1.67
CA ARG A 89 -8.95 -31.91 -0.44
C ARG A 89 -9.33 -30.43 -0.29
N VAL A 90 -10.45 -30.16 0.38
CA VAL A 90 -10.99 -28.81 0.54
C VAL A 90 -9.98 -27.90 1.24
N GLU A 91 -9.31 -28.42 2.26
CA GLU A 91 -8.32 -27.71 3.06
C GLU A 91 -7.13 -27.25 2.19
N ALA A 92 -6.66 -28.13 1.30
CA ALA A 92 -5.57 -27.83 0.39
C ALA A 92 -5.96 -26.74 -0.62
N PHE A 93 -7.19 -26.76 -1.11
CA PHE A 93 -7.71 -25.71 -1.99
C PHE A 93 -7.80 -24.37 -1.24
N VAL A 94 -8.45 -24.34 -0.07
CA VAL A 94 -8.62 -23.10 0.71
C VAL A 94 -7.28 -22.52 1.16
N ALA A 95 -6.36 -23.34 1.65
CA ALA A 95 -5.02 -22.89 2.07
C ALA A 95 -4.18 -22.34 0.90
N LYS A 96 -4.41 -22.82 -0.33
CA LYS A 96 -3.71 -22.33 -1.53
C LYS A 96 -4.29 -21.01 -2.03
N HIS A 97 -5.58 -20.77 -1.80
CA HIS A 97 -6.31 -19.63 -2.34
C HIS A 97 -6.63 -18.54 -1.29
N THR A 98 -6.25 -18.75 -0.03
CA THR A 98 -6.45 -17.82 1.09
C THR A 98 -5.29 -17.90 2.08
N GLU A 99 -5.22 -16.97 3.04
CA GLU A 99 -4.25 -17.02 4.14
C GLU A 99 -4.70 -17.91 5.32
N ALA A 100 -5.76 -18.70 5.16
CA ALA A 100 -6.33 -19.51 6.23
C ALA A 100 -5.38 -20.63 6.69
N GLN A 101 -5.27 -20.79 8.02
CA GLN A 101 -4.56 -21.91 8.66
C GLN A 101 -5.57 -22.86 9.33
N PHE A 102 -5.37 -24.16 9.19
CA PHE A 102 -6.28 -25.18 9.74
C PHE A 102 -5.72 -25.77 11.04
N SER A 103 -6.47 -25.64 12.13
CA SER A 103 -6.25 -26.40 13.37
C SER A 103 -6.95 -27.76 13.31
N HIS A 104 -6.43 -28.74 14.04
CA HIS A 104 -7.01 -30.08 14.13
C HIS A 104 -7.64 -30.31 15.52
N SER A 105 -8.76 -29.64 15.78
CA SER A 105 -9.55 -29.80 17.02
C SER A 105 -10.68 -30.82 16.84
N ILE A 106 -10.98 -31.61 17.88
CA ILE A 106 -12.18 -32.44 17.93
C ILE A 106 -13.31 -31.67 18.64
N CYS A 107 -14.52 -31.68 18.08
CA CYS A 107 -15.66 -31.03 18.73
C CYS A 107 -16.20 -31.91 19.87
N PRO A 108 -16.95 -31.34 20.85
CA PRO A 108 -17.49 -32.11 21.97
C PRO A 108 -18.35 -33.30 21.55
N THR A 109 -19.17 -33.15 20.51
CA THR A 109 -20.04 -34.23 20.01
C THR A 109 -19.24 -35.41 19.48
N CYS A 110 -18.21 -35.15 18.67
CA CYS A 110 -17.33 -36.20 18.14
C CYS A 110 -16.44 -36.81 19.24
N MET A 111 -16.05 -36.02 20.24
CA MET A 111 -15.32 -36.54 21.39
C MET A 111 -16.19 -37.51 22.20
N GLU A 112 -17.45 -37.15 22.46
CA GLU A 112 -18.41 -38.01 23.15
C GLU A 112 -18.74 -39.29 22.37
N GLU A 113 -18.84 -39.20 21.04
CA GLU A 113 -19.16 -40.33 20.18
C GLU A 113 -17.99 -41.31 19.98
N HIS A 114 -16.78 -40.79 19.74
CA HIS A 114 -15.62 -41.63 19.39
C HIS A 114 -14.71 -41.95 20.59
N TYR A 115 -14.72 -41.13 21.63
CA TYR A 115 -13.90 -41.26 22.84
C TYR A 115 -14.76 -41.09 24.10
N PRO A 116 -15.80 -41.94 24.27
CA PRO A 116 -16.80 -41.74 25.32
C PRO A 116 -16.23 -41.85 26.74
N GLU A 117 -15.20 -42.68 26.96
CA GLU A 117 -14.58 -42.85 28.27
C GLU A 117 -13.71 -41.65 28.62
N GLU A 118 -12.86 -41.19 27.69
CA GLU A 118 -12.05 -39.98 27.87
C GLU A 118 -12.93 -38.73 28.03
N TYR A 119 -14.08 -38.68 27.34
CA TYR A 119 -15.02 -37.58 27.46
C TYR A 119 -15.67 -37.50 28.84
N LYS A 120 -16.03 -38.65 29.45
CA LYS A 120 -16.53 -38.70 30.83
C LYS A 120 -15.48 -38.23 31.82
N ASP A 121 -14.24 -38.72 31.69
CA ASP A 121 -13.11 -38.31 32.55
C ASP A 121 -12.84 -36.80 32.49
N ILE A 122 -12.92 -36.21 31.29
CA ILE A 122 -12.75 -34.76 31.09
C ILE A 122 -13.89 -33.98 31.75
N LYS A 123 -15.12 -34.51 31.73
CA LYS A 123 -16.28 -33.90 32.38
C LYS A 123 -16.23 -33.99 33.90
N GLU A 124 -15.76 -35.10 34.46
CA GLU A 124 -15.69 -35.30 35.92
C GLU A 124 -14.57 -34.48 36.58
N LYS A 125 -13.52 -34.13 35.83
CA LYS A 125 -12.40 -33.28 36.30
C LYS A 125 -12.68 -31.77 36.20
N LYS A 126 -13.86 -31.38 35.71
CA LYS A 126 -14.23 -29.98 35.43
C LYS A 126 -15.28 -29.48 36.42
#